data_AF-A0A4Q7BFV7-F1
#
_entry.id   AF-A0A4Q7BFV7-F1
#
_cell.length_a   1.000
_cell.length_b   1.000
_cell.length_c   1.000
_cell.angle_alpha   90.00
_cell.angle_beta   90.00
_cell.angle_gamma   90.00
#
_symmetry.space_group_name_H-M   'P 1'
#
loop_
_entity.id
_entity.type
_entity.pdbx_description
1 polymer ?
#
loop_
_entity_poly.entity_id
_entity_poly.type
_entity_poly.pdbx_seq_one_letter_code
_entity_poly.pdbx_strand_id
1 'polypeptide(L)'
;MFVTMQLDVLTTILTDHGCVKSVLENLNRKFVNIEATLLRAKVLREFSKQKHTAIIQSAITNHDGQDDHTKLAYLFAPFILSNLNQTVIYSTPLTEPVLNILKRYYQVEKTLNLKKIDDNVLESLNLFLDFHDSNGSDVEFVLMQLINALTQAEVSTIFLISDCLISSEALFEIEKFFHVRILQIQPTRQALLLNHTFDASQSPLVMQKLLFKRKDDFHIDLCRRYAELNAQILYLSGLYDLERAKNLVDDMFYSEHIYEKLSVYAEYMQTQLQNKVFDRHSQQLFA
;
A
#
# COMPACT_ATOMS: atom_id res chain seq x y z
N MET A 1 -16.19 -2.43 -22.20
CA MET A 1 -15.30 -1.41 -22.78
C MET A 1 -15.83 -0.05 -22.43
N PHE A 2 -14.94 0.93 -22.30
CA PHE A 2 -15.31 2.32 -22.07
C PHE A 2 -15.84 2.96 -23.35
N VAL A 3 -16.73 3.94 -23.23
CA VAL A 3 -17.24 4.70 -24.37
C VAL A 3 -16.30 5.86 -24.71
N THR A 4 -15.69 6.45 -23.68
CA THR A 4 -14.70 7.53 -23.80
C THR A 4 -13.37 6.98 -24.30
N MET A 5 -12.94 7.41 -25.49
CA MET A 5 -11.71 6.94 -26.15
C MET A 5 -10.44 7.09 -25.28
N GLN A 6 -10.35 8.15 -24.47
CA GLN A 6 -9.19 8.37 -23.60
C GLN A 6 -9.09 7.34 -22.45
N LEU A 7 -10.17 6.60 -22.16
CA LEU A 7 -10.16 5.50 -21.21
C LEU A 7 -9.83 4.16 -21.87
N ASP A 8 -9.73 4.10 -23.21
CA ASP A 8 -9.37 2.87 -23.91
C ASP A 8 -7.97 2.38 -23.52
N VAL A 9 -7.07 3.28 -23.14
CA VAL A 9 -5.75 2.93 -22.57
C VAL A 9 -5.88 1.95 -21.39
N LEU A 10 -6.90 2.12 -20.53
CA LEU A 10 -7.16 1.19 -19.42
C LEU A 10 -7.60 -0.17 -19.94
N THR A 11 -8.46 -0.20 -20.97
CA THR A 11 -8.87 -1.44 -21.63
C THR A 11 -7.68 -2.13 -22.30
N THR A 12 -6.79 -1.38 -22.95
CA THR A 12 -5.59 -1.90 -23.60
C THR A 12 -4.67 -2.58 -22.59
N ILE A 13 -4.33 -1.90 -21.48
CA ILE A 13 -3.50 -2.49 -20.41
C ILE A 13 -4.15 -3.77 -19.88
N LEU A 14 -5.46 -3.75 -19.61
CA LEU A 14 -6.15 -4.95 -19.12
C LEU A 14 -6.13 -6.09 -20.16
N THR A 15 -6.17 -5.77 -21.45
CA THR A 15 -6.13 -6.73 -22.56
C THR A 15 -4.75 -7.35 -22.70
N ASP A 16 -3.70 -6.55 -22.64
CA ASP A 16 -2.30 -6.99 -22.71
C ASP A 16 -1.96 -7.99 -21.59
N HIS A 17 -2.64 -7.85 -20.45
CA HIS A 17 -2.49 -8.73 -19.30
C HIS A 17 -3.57 -9.83 -19.18
N GLY A 18 -4.48 -9.95 -20.16
CA GLY A 18 -5.50 -11.00 -20.19
C GLY A 18 -6.54 -10.96 -19.06
N CYS A 19 -6.69 -9.81 -18.38
CA CYS A 19 -7.49 -9.68 -17.16
C CYS A 19 -8.73 -8.78 -17.30
N VAL A 20 -9.07 -8.36 -18.53
CA VAL A 20 -10.22 -7.47 -18.82
C VAL A 20 -11.51 -7.93 -18.15
N LYS A 21 -11.85 -9.22 -18.30
CA LYS A 21 -13.12 -9.75 -17.83
C LYS A 21 -13.21 -9.75 -16.30
N SER A 22 -12.21 -10.32 -15.62
CA SER A 22 -12.19 -10.42 -14.16
C SER A 22 -12.18 -9.04 -13.50
N VAL A 23 -11.35 -8.11 -14.00
CA VAL A 23 -11.23 -6.76 -13.44
C VAL A 23 -12.50 -5.94 -13.69
N LEU A 24 -13.04 -5.91 -14.92
CA LEU A 24 -14.24 -5.12 -15.22
C LEU A 24 -15.49 -5.67 -14.53
N GLU A 25 -15.64 -6.99 -14.41
CA GLU A 25 -16.76 -7.58 -13.67
C GLU A 25 -16.73 -7.17 -12.19
N ASN A 26 -15.55 -7.18 -11.56
CA ASN A 26 -15.38 -6.73 -10.18
C ASN A 26 -15.65 -5.23 -10.03
N LEU A 27 -15.16 -4.40 -10.94
CA LEU A 27 -15.41 -2.96 -10.93
C LEU A 27 -16.89 -2.64 -11.11
N ASN A 28 -17.60 -3.34 -12.02
CA ASN A 28 -19.03 -3.14 -12.24
C ASN A 28 -19.91 -3.64 -11.09
N ARG A 29 -19.41 -4.57 -10.25
CA ARG A 29 -20.07 -4.92 -8.99
C ARG A 29 -19.91 -3.83 -7.93
N LYS A 30 -18.77 -3.12 -7.94
CA LYS A 30 -18.44 -2.08 -6.96
C LYS A 30 -19.05 -0.72 -7.32
N PHE A 31 -19.10 -0.38 -8.61
CA PHE A 31 -19.53 0.91 -9.10
C PHE A 31 -20.76 0.76 -10.00
N VAL A 32 -21.77 1.60 -9.77
CA VAL A 32 -22.97 1.68 -10.63
C VAL A 32 -22.57 2.04 -12.07
N ASN A 33 -21.60 2.96 -12.22
CA ASN A 33 -20.99 3.29 -13.49
C ASN A 33 -19.53 3.71 -13.28
N ILE A 34 -18.60 2.80 -13.59
CA ILE A 34 -17.15 3.03 -13.40
C ILE A 34 -16.64 4.19 -14.27
N GLU A 35 -17.12 4.32 -15.50
CA GLU A 35 -16.70 5.36 -16.43
C GLU A 35 -17.06 6.76 -15.90
N ALA A 36 -18.31 6.95 -15.51
CA ALA A 36 -18.77 8.21 -14.92
C ALA A 36 -18.02 8.54 -13.62
N THR A 37 -17.69 7.51 -12.83
CA THR A 37 -16.93 7.67 -11.58
C THR A 37 -15.50 8.15 -11.86
N LEU A 38 -14.81 7.54 -12.82
CA LEU A 38 -13.46 7.93 -13.24
C LEU A 38 -13.42 9.37 -13.75
N LEU A 39 -14.35 9.74 -14.64
CA LEU A 39 -14.42 11.08 -15.21
C LEU A 39 -14.75 12.14 -14.14
N ARG A 40 -15.65 11.82 -13.21
CA ARG A 40 -15.96 12.71 -12.08
C ARG A 40 -14.74 12.90 -11.18
N ALA A 41 -14.04 11.82 -10.83
CA ALA A 41 -12.86 11.87 -9.99
C ALA A 41 -11.76 12.72 -10.61
N LYS A 42 -11.53 12.59 -11.92
CA LYS A 42 -10.62 13.46 -12.68
C LYS A 42 -10.95 14.94 -12.48
N VAL A 43 -12.21 15.34 -12.71
CA VAL A 43 -12.62 16.75 -12.58
C VAL A 43 -12.46 17.23 -11.13
N LEU A 44 -12.90 16.44 -10.16
CA LEU A 44 -12.82 16.81 -8.74
C LEU A 44 -11.37 16.90 -8.22
N ARG A 45 -10.43 16.15 -8.80
CA ARG A 45 -9.03 16.14 -8.40
C ARG A 45 -8.32 17.48 -8.57
N GLU A 46 -8.70 18.26 -9.58
CA GLU A 46 -8.19 19.60 -9.81
C GLU A 46 -8.59 20.58 -8.71
N PHE A 47 -9.76 20.36 -8.08
CA PHE A 47 -10.28 21.19 -7.00
C PHE A 47 -9.93 20.65 -5.61
N SER A 48 -9.37 19.44 -5.52
CA SER A 48 -9.07 18.83 -4.23
C SER A 48 -7.91 19.55 -3.53
N LYS A 49 -8.19 20.03 -2.32
CA LYS A 49 -7.21 20.62 -1.41
C LYS A 49 -6.35 19.55 -0.72
N GLN A 50 -6.90 18.35 -0.55
CA GLN A 50 -6.18 17.21 -0.02
C GLN A 50 -5.42 16.50 -1.14
N LYS A 51 -4.24 15.99 -0.79
CA LYS A 51 -3.36 15.29 -1.73
C LYS A 51 -2.92 13.99 -1.07
N HIS A 52 -3.55 12.90 -1.49
CA HIS A 52 -3.28 11.57 -0.98
C HIS A 52 -2.29 10.83 -1.90
N THR A 53 -1.45 10.01 -1.27
CA THR A 53 -0.56 9.08 -1.94
C THR A 53 -1.15 7.68 -1.83
N ALA A 54 -1.50 7.07 -2.94
CA ALA A 54 -1.84 5.65 -2.98
C ALA A 54 -0.57 4.82 -3.16
N ILE A 55 -0.39 3.77 -2.38
CA ILE A 55 0.64 2.74 -2.56
C ILE A 55 -0.07 1.44 -2.83
N ILE A 56 0.14 0.88 -4.02
CA ILE A 56 -0.42 -0.38 -4.47
C ILE A 56 0.72 -1.37 -4.57
N GLN A 57 0.72 -2.36 -3.69
CA GLN A 57 1.79 -3.34 -3.59
C GLN A 57 1.28 -4.74 -3.93
N SER A 58 1.96 -5.41 -4.88
CA SER A 58 1.66 -6.81 -5.21
C SER A 58 1.93 -7.75 -4.04
N ALA A 59 1.48 -9.01 -4.13
CA ALA A 59 1.63 -9.95 -3.03
C ALA A 59 3.07 -10.06 -2.53
N ILE A 60 3.21 -10.02 -1.20
CA ILE A 60 4.45 -10.33 -0.49
C ILE A 60 4.41 -11.82 -0.19
N THR A 61 5.05 -12.62 -1.03
CA THR A 61 4.99 -14.08 -0.99
C THR A 61 6.20 -14.68 -0.30
N ASN A 62 6.03 -15.90 0.20
CA ASN A 62 7.15 -16.75 0.60
C ASN A 62 7.48 -17.64 -0.59
N HIS A 63 8.61 -17.39 -1.25
CA HIS A 63 9.08 -18.26 -2.32
C HIS A 63 9.96 -19.35 -1.70
N ASP A 64 9.62 -20.62 -1.94
CA ASP A 64 10.39 -21.78 -1.47
C ASP A 64 10.69 -21.79 0.05
N GLY A 65 9.75 -21.28 0.86
CA GLY A 65 9.91 -21.20 2.32
C GLY A 65 10.78 -20.03 2.80
N GLN A 66 11.09 -19.07 1.93
CA GLN A 66 11.88 -17.87 2.22
C GLN A 66 11.02 -16.61 2.02
N ASP A 67 11.09 -15.67 2.96
CA ASP A 67 10.37 -14.39 2.87
C ASP A 67 10.92 -13.56 1.69
N ASP A 68 10.04 -13.01 0.85
CA ASP A 68 10.42 -12.00 -0.17
C ASP A 68 10.79 -10.69 0.52
N HIS A 69 12.00 -10.62 1.06
CA HIS A 69 12.51 -9.48 1.82
C HIS A 69 12.48 -8.18 1.02
N THR A 70 12.58 -8.27 -0.30
CA THR A 70 12.61 -7.12 -1.19
C THR A 70 11.24 -6.46 -1.28
N LYS A 71 10.17 -7.25 -1.44
CA LYS A 71 8.80 -6.73 -1.35
C LYS A 71 8.45 -6.38 0.09
N LEU A 72 8.88 -7.18 1.06
CA LEU A 72 8.60 -6.97 2.48
C LEU A 72 9.07 -5.59 2.97
N ALA A 73 10.20 -5.10 2.47
CA ALA A 73 10.71 -3.77 2.79
C ALA A 73 9.65 -2.67 2.61
N TYR A 74 8.84 -2.76 1.55
CA TYR A 74 7.84 -1.75 1.20
C TYR A 74 6.56 -1.81 2.04
N LEU A 75 6.35 -2.87 2.83
CA LEU A 75 5.25 -2.93 3.81
C LEU A 75 5.33 -1.77 4.82
N PHE A 76 6.54 -1.25 5.06
CA PHE A 76 6.78 -0.15 5.98
C PHE A 76 6.59 1.25 5.35
N ALA A 77 6.58 1.35 4.02
CA ALA A 77 6.41 2.59 3.27
C ALA A 77 5.20 3.45 3.73
N PRO A 78 3.99 2.90 3.92
CA PRO A 78 2.87 3.69 4.42
C PRO A 78 3.11 4.36 5.77
N PHE A 79 3.75 3.65 6.70
CA PHE A 79 4.06 4.19 8.03
C PHE A 79 5.16 5.25 7.95
N ILE A 80 6.12 5.06 7.05
CA ILE A 80 7.18 6.04 6.81
C ILE A 80 6.57 7.36 6.31
N LEU A 81 5.77 7.30 5.25
CA LEU A 81 5.13 8.48 4.67
C LEU A 81 4.12 9.14 5.61
N SER A 82 3.31 8.36 6.34
CA SER A 82 2.40 8.87 7.38
C SER A 82 3.15 9.61 8.49
N ASN A 83 4.32 9.10 8.93
CA ASN A 83 5.15 9.79 9.91
C ASN A 83 5.74 11.12 9.39
N LEU A 84 5.82 11.28 8.06
CA LEU A 84 6.17 12.53 7.38
C LEU A 84 4.93 13.39 7.05
N ASN A 85 3.80 13.13 7.71
CA ASN A 85 2.52 13.82 7.55
C ASN A 85 1.94 13.74 6.13
N GLN A 86 2.31 12.72 5.35
CA GLN A 86 1.64 12.42 4.08
C GLN A 86 0.43 11.54 4.34
N THR A 87 -0.71 11.86 3.75
CA THR A 87 -1.89 10.99 3.80
C THR A 87 -1.74 9.85 2.81
N VAL A 88 -1.71 8.62 3.31
CA VAL A 88 -1.40 7.42 2.52
C VAL A 88 -2.55 6.43 2.51
N ILE A 89 -2.87 5.91 1.33
CA ILE A 89 -3.75 4.77 1.13
C ILE A 89 -2.87 3.60 0.70
N TYR A 90 -2.80 2.54 1.50
CA TYR A 90 -1.97 1.38 1.20
C TYR A 90 -2.82 0.15 0.92
N SER A 91 -2.69 -0.39 -0.29
CA SER A 91 -3.41 -1.58 -0.73
C SER A 91 -2.43 -2.72 -1.03
N THR A 92 -2.64 -3.88 -0.40
CA THR A 92 -1.88 -5.12 -0.66
C THR A 92 -2.75 -6.35 -0.44
N PRO A 93 -2.48 -7.49 -1.11
CA PRO A 93 -3.06 -8.77 -0.75
C PRO A 93 -2.64 -9.18 0.67
N LEU A 94 -3.56 -9.84 1.37
CA LEU A 94 -3.39 -10.30 2.74
C LEU A 94 -2.66 -11.66 2.78
N THR A 95 -1.35 -11.63 2.52
CA THR A 95 -0.50 -12.83 2.57
C THR A 95 -0.03 -13.15 3.99
N GLU A 96 0.56 -14.34 4.19
CA GLU A 96 1.09 -14.75 5.48
C GLU A 96 2.16 -13.78 6.05
N PRO A 97 3.14 -13.25 5.28
CA PRO A 97 4.07 -12.24 5.80
C PRO A 97 3.39 -10.96 6.28
N VAL A 98 2.39 -10.48 5.52
CA VAL A 98 1.59 -9.31 5.89
C VAL A 98 0.86 -9.58 7.21
N LEU A 99 0.21 -10.74 7.32
CA LEU A 99 -0.45 -11.16 8.56
C LEU A 99 0.52 -11.29 9.72
N ASN A 100 1.69 -11.90 9.55
CA ASN A 100 2.64 -12.12 10.64
C ASN A 100 3.14 -10.81 11.27
N ILE A 101 3.33 -9.77 10.46
CA ILE A 101 3.70 -8.44 10.97
C ILE A 101 2.49 -7.74 11.57
N LEU A 102 1.34 -7.73 10.87
CA LEU A 102 0.20 -6.89 11.22
C LEU A 102 -0.75 -7.51 12.25
N LYS A 103 -0.85 -8.83 12.35
CA LYS A 103 -1.78 -9.57 13.24
C LYS A 103 -1.59 -9.21 14.70
N ARG A 104 -0.36 -8.95 15.12
CA ARG A 104 -0.04 -8.54 16.50
C ARG A 104 -0.61 -7.17 16.87
N TYR A 105 -0.84 -6.32 15.88
CA TYR A 105 -1.29 -4.94 16.04
C TYR A 105 -2.78 -4.78 15.70
N TYR A 106 -3.30 -5.50 14.71
CA TYR A 106 -4.60 -5.14 14.12
C TYR A 106 -5.71 -6.20 14.23
N GLN A 107 -5.48 -7.30 14.96
CA GLN A 107 -6.43 -8.43 15.02
C GLN A 107 -7.00 -8.78 13.64
N VAL A 108 -6.13 -8.80 12.61
CA VAL A 108 -6.49 -8.72 11.17
C VAL A 108 -7.54 -9.75 10.75
N GLU A 109 -7.56 -10.90 11.41
CA GLU A 109 -8.52 -12.01 11.21
C GLU A 109 -9.97 -11.65 11.56
N LYS A 110 -10.20 -10.68 12.48
CA LYS A 110 -11.53 -10.19 12.89
C LYS A 110 -11.95 -8.92 12.15
N THR A 111 -11.03 -8.27 11.44
CA THR A 111 -11.16 -6.91 10.87
C THR A 111 -11.30 -6.88 9.34
N LEU A 112 -11.55 -8.02 8.68
CA LEU A 112 -11.84 -8.14 7.23
C LEU A 112 -12.99 -7.24 6.71
N ASN A 113 -13.73 -6.55 7.58
CA ASN A 113 -14.77 -5.58 7.24
C ASN A 113 -14.42 -4.14 7.66
N LEU A 114 -13.20 -3.67 7.36
CA LEU A 114 -12.79 -2.28 7.61
C LEU A 114 -13.34 -1.26 6.60
N LYS A 115 -14.08 -1.69 5.57
CA LYS A 115 -14.73 -0.79 4.58
C LYS A 115 -15.67 0.27 5.18
N LYS A 116 -15.96 0.20 6.49
CA LYS A 116 -16.85 1.11 7.24
C LYS A 116 -16.40 1.36 8.69
N ILE A 117 -15.09 1.29 9.01
CA ILE A 117 -14.63 1.91 10.27
C ILE A 117 -14.34 3.36 9.97
N ASP A 118 -15.42 4.15 10.04
CA ASP A 118 -15.56 5.61 10.05
C ASP A 118 -14.40 6.41 9.45
N ASP A 119 -14.68 7.08 8.33
CA ASP A 119 -13.80 8.04 7.65
C ASP A 119 -13.12 9.05 8.62
N ASN A 120 -13.73 9.34 9.77
CA ASN A 120 -13.18 10.24 10.81
C ASN A 120 -12.02 9.67 11.64
N VAL A 121 -11.82 8.34 11.67
CA VAL A 121 -10.85 7.63 12.54
C VAL A 121 -9.47 7.57 11.86
N LEU A 122 -9.46 7.34 10.53
CA LEU A 122 -8.25 7.15 9.72
C LEU A 122 -7.60 8.48 9.26
N GLU A 123 -8.38 9.57 9.21
CA GLU A 123 -7.86 10.92 8.92
C GLU A 123 -6.81 11.36 9.95
N SER A 124 -6.99 11.01 11.24
CA SER A 124 -6.10 11.46 12.32
C SER A 124 -4.65 10.94 12.21
N LEU A 125 -4.46 9.81 11.52
CA LEU A 125 -3.16 9.16 11.35
C LEU A 125 -2.61 9.29 9.93
N ASN A 126 -3.30 10.00 9.03
CA ASN A 126 -2.89 10.12 7.64
C ASN A 126 -2.62 8.75 6.99
N LEU A 127 -3.33 7.69 7.40
CA LEU A 127 -3.05 6.32 6.98
C LEU A 127 -4.32 5.49 6.86
N PHE A 128 -4.54 4.94 5.67
CA PHE A 128 -5.65 4.06 5.32
C PHE A 128 -5.07 2.73 4.84
N LEU A 129 -5.42 1.63 5.49
CA LEU A 129 -4.96 0.28 5.15
C LEU A 129 -6.09 -0.52 4.49
N ASP A 130 -5.89 -0.92 3.23
CA ASP A 130 -6.87 -1.61 2.40
C ASP A 130 -6.35 -3.00 1.99
N PHE A 131 -6.63 -4.01 2.83
CA PHE A 131 -6.22 -5.39 2.60
C PHE A 131 -7.24 -6.17 1.79
N HIS A 132 -6.76 -6.96 0.84
CA HIS A 132 -7.60 -7.79 -0.03
C HIS A 132 -7.29 -9.27 0.16
N ASP A 133 -8.31 -10.12 0.03
CA ASP A 133 -8.08 -11.56 -0.03
C ASP A 133 -7.11 -11.89 -1.19
N SER A 134 -6.19 -12.83 -0.97
CA SER A 134 -5.15 -13.22 -1.94
C SER A 134 -5.70 -14.07 -3.11
N ASN A 135 -6.88 -13.74 -3.60
CA ASN A 135 -7.59 -14.48 -4.63
C ASN A 135 -7.42 -13.76 -5.98
N GLY A 136 -6.55 -14.28 -6.83
CA GLY A 136 -6.29 -13.74 -8.17
C GLY A 136 -4.81 -13.62 -8.46
N SER A 137 -4.48 -13.20 -9.68
CA SER A 137 -3.10 -12.91 -10.06
C SER A 137 -2.65 -11.55 -9.51
N ASP A 138 -1.34 -11.41 -9.27
CA ASP A 138 -0.73 -10.14 -8.85
C ASP A 138 -1.06 -9.00 -9.81
N VAL A 139 -1.09 -9.29 -11.12
CA VAL A 139 -1.38 -8.32 -12.18
C VAL A 139 -2.83 -7.85 -12.10
N GLU A 140 -3.78 -8.77 -11.91
CA GLU A 140 -5.19 -8.43 -11.70
C GLU A 140 -5.38 -7.53 -10.48
N PHE A 141 -4.71 -7.86 -9.37
CA PHE A 141 -4.75 -7.03 -8.17
C PHE A 141 -4.23 -5.62 -8.44
N VAL A 142 -3.03 -5.49 -9.01
CA VAL A 142 -2.39 -4.19 -9.26
C VAL A 142 -3.25 -3.32 -10.17
N LEU A 143 -3.77 -3.87 -11.27
CA LEU A 143 -4.57 -3.12 -12.23
C LEU A 143 -5.95 -2.75 -11.66
N MET A 144 -6.58 -3.64 -10.90
CA MET A 144 -7.83 -3.34 -10.20
C MET A 144 -7.64 -2.20 -9.20
N GLN A 145 -6.56 -2.22 -8.41
CA GLN A 145 -6.28 -1.15 -7.45
C GLN A 145 -5.85 0.15 -8.12
N LEU A 146 -5.13 0.10 -9.25
CA LEU A 146 -4.83 1.28 -10.04
C LEU A 146 -6.12 1.98 -10.46
N ILE A 147 -7.09 1.23 -11.02
CA ILE A 147 -8.38 1.80 -11.41
C ILE A 147 -9.15 2.31 -10.19
N ASN A 148 -9.17 1.59 -9.07
CA ASN A 148 -9.78 2.07 -7.83
C ASN A 148 -9.15 3.39 -7.36
N ALA A 149 -7.82 3.53 -7.38
CA ALA A 149 -7.14 4.77 -6.98
C ALA A 149 -7.50 5.94 -7.91
N LEU A 150 -7.63 5.69 -9.22
CA LEU A 150 -8.05 6.70 -10.20
C LEU A 150 -9.49 7.22 -9.96
N THR A 151 -10.34 6.43 -9.30
CA THR A 151 -11.69 6.86 -8.89
C THR A 151 -11.73 7.77 -7.65
N GLN A 152 -10.61 7.97 -6.96
CA GLN A 152 -10.53 8.83 -5.78
C GLN A 152 -9.98 10.20 -6.15
N ALA A 153 -10.74 11.27 -5.90
CA ALA A 153 -10.41 12.62 -6.35
C ALA A 153 -9.20 13.20 -5.60
N GLU A 154 -8.98 12.78 -4.36
CA GLU A 154 -7.91 13.27 -3.49
C GLU A 154 -6.56 12.63 -3.82
N VAL A 155 -6.54 11.49 -4.51
CA VAL A 155 -5.31 10.80 -4.91
C VAL A 155 -4.58 11.62 -5.98
N SER A 156 -3.39 12.09 -5.65
CA SER A 156 -2.51 12.84 -6.57
C SER A 156 -1.26 12.06 -6.97
N THR A 157 -0.89 11.04 -6.21
CA THR A 157 0.27 10.19 -6.49
C THR A 157 -0.07 8.73 -6.24
N ILE A 158 0.39 7.85 -7.12
CA ILE A 158 0.17 6.40 -7.07
C ILE A 158 1.53 5.73 -7.21
N PHE A 159 1.98 5.00 -6.19
CA PHE A 159 3.11 4.09 -6.28
C PHE A 159 2.61 2.69 -6.66
N LEU A 160 3.13 2.13 -7.75
CA LEU A 160 2.91 0.74 -8.15
C LEU A 160 4.15 -0.06 -7.78
N ILE A 161 4.08 -0.79 -6.66
CA ILE A 161 5.16 -1.62 -6.15
C ILE A 161 4.90 -3.06 -6.59
N SER A 162 5.41 -3.39 -7.78
CA SER A 162 5.17 -4.68 -8.42
C SER A 162 6.23 -4.98 -9.48
N ASP A 163 6.56 -6.25 -9.65
CA ASP A 163 7.39 -6.73 -10.76
C ASP A 163 6.59 -6.90 -12.07
N CYS A 164 5.27 -6.67 -12.04
CA CYS A 164 4.43 -6.63 -13.24
C CYS A 164 4.88 -5.50 -14.18
N LEU A 165 5.18 -5.84 -15.44
CA LEU A 165 5.56 -4.87 -16.46
C LEU A 165 4.32 -4.24 -17.08
N ILE A 166 4.01 -3.00 -16.69
CA ILE A 166 2.98 -2.17 -17.32
C ILE A 166 3.70 -1.20 -18.26
N SER A 167 3.16 -0.99 -19.46
CA SER A 167 3.75 -0.06 -20.44
C SER A 167 3.89 1.35 -19.86
N SER A 168 5.11 1.88 -19.87
CA SER A 168 5.39 3.25 -19.41
C SER A 168 4.67 4.31 -20.24
N GLU A 169 4.46 4.05 -21.53
CA GLU A 169 3.67 4.92 -22.42
C GLU A 169 2.20 4.95 -21.97
N ALA A 170 1.62 3.78 -21.69
CA ALA A 170 0.24 3.68 -21.23
C ALA A 170 0.04 4.33 -19.85
N LEU A 171 1.00 4.13 -18.92
CA LEU A 171 0.97 4.82 -17.62
C LEU A 171 1.05 6.33 -17.78
N PHE A 172 1.89 6.84 -18.67
CA PHE A 172 2.03 8.27 -18.93
C PHE A 172 0.77 8.90 -19.56
N GLU A 173 0.09 8.17 -20.44
CA GLU A 173 -1.23 8.59 -20.95
C GLU A 173 -2.26 8.70 -19.82
N ILE A 174 -2.29 7.72 -18.91
CA ILE A 174 -3.16 7.75 -17.73
C ILE A 174 -2.80 8.93 -16.83
N GLU A 175 -1.52 9.15 -16.51
CA GLU A 175 -1.06 10.27 -15.69
C GLU A 175 -1.57 11.61 -16.24
N LYS A 176 -1.34 11.84 -17.53
CA LYS A 176 -1.78 13.06 -18.23
C LYS A 176 -3.28 13.22 -18.21
N PHE A 177 -4.01 12.14 -18.52
CA PHE A 177 -5.45 12.23 -18.64
C PHE A 177 -6.12 12.44 -17.29
N PHE A 178 -5.63 11.80 -16.22
CA PHE A 178 -6.23 11.87 -14.89
C PHE A 178 -5.63 12.94 -13.98
N HIS A 179 -4.59 13.66 -14.39
CA HIS A 179 -3.87 14.64 -13.57
C HIS A 179 -3.36 14.02 -12.26
N VAL A 180 -2.75 12.84 -12.39
CA VAL A 180 -2.17 12.06 -11.29
C VAL A 180 -0.75 11.68 -11.65
N ARG A 181 0.12 11.53 -10.66
CA ARG A 181 1.47 11.00 -10.84
C ARG A 181 1.49 9.50 -10.53
N ILE A 182 2.02 8.68 -11.41
CA ILE A 182 2.13 7.22 -11.28
C ILE A 182 3.60 6.83 -11.34
N LEU A 183 4.09 6.24 -10.26
CA LEU A 183 5.48 5.89 -10.06
C LEU A 183 5.60 4.38 -9.90
N GLN A 184 6.24 3.72 -10.85
CA GLN A 184 6.44 2.29 -10.80
C GLN A 184 7.77 1.94 -10.11
N ILE A 185 7.70 1.03 -9.15
CA ILE A 185 8.85 0.44 -8.46
C ILE A 185 8.79 -1.07 -8.70
N GLN A 186 9.88 -1.61 -9.23
CA GLN A 186 10.06 -3.05 -9.44
C GLN A 186 10.95 -3.60 -8.33
N PRO A 187 10.39 -4.20 -7.27
CA PRO A 187 11.15 -4.59 -6.09
C PRO A 187 12.35 -5.46 -6.47
N THR A 188 12.14 -6.51 -7.26
CA THR A 188 13.20 -7.47 -7.62
C THR A 188 14.34 -6.81 -8.38
N ARG A 189 14.01 -5.98 -9.39
CA ARG A 189 15.01 -5.23 -10.14
C ARG A 189 15.79 -4.27 -9.25
N GLN A 190 15.10 -3.63 -8.31
CA GLN A 190 15.71 -2.65 -7.43
C GLN A 190 16.68 -3.28 -6.43
N ALA A 191 16.32 -4.43 -5.86
CA ALA A 191 17.24 -5.17 -5.01
C ALA A 191 18.51 -5.58 -5.76
N LEU A 192 18.38 -6.04 -7.01
CA LEU A 192 19.53 -6.39 -7.85
C LEU A 192 20.45 -5.19 -8.09
N LEU A 193 19.89 -4.00 -8.38
CA LEU A 193 20.67 -2.78 -8.59
C LEU A 193 21.45 -2.34 -7.34
N LEU A 194 20.91 -2.62 -6.16
CA LEU A 194 21.51 -2.26 -4.88
C LEU A 194 22.38 -3.39 -4.29
N ASN A 195 22.60 -4.48 -5.01
CA ASN A 195 23.25 -5.71 -4.50
C ASN A 195 22.60 -6.25 -3.22
N HIS A 196 21.29 -6.04 -3.06
CA HIS A 196 20.48 -6.58 -1.98
C HIS A 196 20.05 -8.01 -2.30
N THR A 197 21.01 -8.92 -2.44
CA THR A 197 20.71 -10.36 -2.47
C THR A 197 20.57 -10.85 -1.04
N PHE A 198 19.41 -11.43 -0.71
CA PHE A 198 19.15 -12.03 0.59
C PHE A 198 19.50 -13.51 0.54
N ASP A 199 20.54 -13.93 1.26
CA ASP A 199 20.78 -15.34 1.50
C ASP A 199 19.87 -15.80 2.65
N ALA A 200 18.62 -16.10 2.31
CA ALA A 200 17.62 -16.54 3.28
C ALA A 200 17.94 -17.91 3.91
N SER A 201 19.03 -18.58 3.53
CA SER A 201 19.53 -19.78 4.21
C SER A 201 20.30 -19.49 5.51
N GLN A 202 20.74 -18.24 5.74
CA GLN A 202 21.67 -17.92 6.84
C GLN A 202 21.01 -17.57 8.18
N SER A 203 19.73 -17.19 8.23
CA SER A 203 19.00 -16.97 9.49
C SER A 203 17.47 -16.91 9.26
N PRO A 204 16.65 -17.64 10.03
CA PRO A 204 15.20 -17.47 9.96
C PRO A 204 14.83 -16.05 10.40
N LEU A 205 14.10 -15.33 9.57
CA LEU A 205 13.66 -13.97 9.85
C LEU A 205 12.80 -13.94 11.12
N VAL A 206 13.21 -13.14 12.09
CA VAL A 206 12.35 -12.83 13.24
C VAL A 206 11.74 -11.47 12.97
N MET A 207 10.56 -11.46 12.35
CA MET A 207 9.81 -10.25 11.97
C MET A 207 9.76 -9.18 13.08
N GLN A 208 9.72 -9.62 14.35
CA GLN A 208 9.68 -8.74 15.52
C GLN A 208 10.99 -7.97 15.74
N LYS A 209 12.14 -8.58 15.44
CA LYS A 209 13.46 -7.95 15.59
C LYS A 209 13.68 -6.81 14.59
N LEU A 210 12.94 -6.77 13.47
CA LEU A 210 12.94 -5.61 12.57
C LEU A 210 12.49 -4.31 13.29
N LEU A 211 11.66 -4.45 14.32
CA LEU A 211 11.00 -3.34 14.99
C LEU A 211 11.53 -3.06 16.41
N PHE A 212 12.48 -3.85 16.91
CA PHE A 212 13.01 -3.73 18.28
C PHE A 212 14.28 -2.88 18.36
N LYS A 213 14.50 -2.23 19.50
CA LYS A 213 15.69 -1.42 19.81
C LYS A 213 16.99 -2.21 19.75
N ARG A 214 16.96 -3.46 20.22
CA ARG A 214 18.11 -4.37 20.18
C ARG A 214 17.95 -5.35 19.03
N LYS A 215 18.83 -5.22 18.05
CA LYS A 215 18.89 -6.04 16.85
C LYS A 215 20.20 -6.82 16.84
N ASP A 216 20.19 -8.02 16.29
CA ASP A 216 21.44 -8.72 15.93
C ASP A 216 21.98 -8.16 14.61
N ASP A 217 23.22 -8.50 14.26
CA ASP A 217 23.90 -7.96 13.08
C ASP A 217 23.12 -8.21 11.78
N PHE A 218 22.40 -9.33 11.70
CA PHE A 218 21.53 -9.65 10.56
C PHE A 218 20.37 -8.66 10.44
N HIS A 219 19.63 -8.40 11.53
CA HIS A 219 18.50 -7.47 11.49
C HIS A 219 18.95 -6.00 11.36
N ILE A 220 20.15 -5.66 11.85
CA ILE A 220 20.79 -4.34 11.63
C ILE A 220 21.03 -4.14 10.13
N ASP A 221 21.67 -5.11 9.47
CA ASP A 221 21.92 -5.02 8.03
C ASP A 221 20.60 -4.99 7.25
N LEU A 222 19.65 -5.86 7.59
CA LEU A 222 18.33 -5.91 6.95
C LEU A 222 17.58 -4.57 7.03
N CYS A 223 17.57 -3.91 8.18
CA CYS A 223 16.97 -2.58 8.33
C CYS A 223 17.67 -1.52 7.46
N ARG A 224 19.00 -1.55 7.37
CA ARG A 224 19.75 -0.65 6.48
C ARG A 224 19.35 -0.84 5.02
N ARG A 225 19.20 -2.09 4.58
CA ARG A 225 18.75 -2.41 3.21
C ARG A 225 17.31 -1.95 2.97
N TYR A 226 16.43 -2.13 3.96
CA TYR A 226 15.05 -1.65 3.89
C TYR A 226 15.00 -0.12 3.82
N ALA A 227 15.90 0.57 4.52
CA ALA A 227 16.03 2.01 4.42
C ALA A 227 16.41 2.46 3.01
N GLU A 228 17.36 1.77 2.37
CA GLU A 228 17.77 2.06 0.98
C GLU A 228 16.67 1.78 -0.05
N LEU A 229 15.87 0.73 0.14
CA LEU A 229 14.71 0.45 -0.71
C LEU A 229 13.63 1.52 -0.54
N ASN A 230 13.24 1.82 0.70
CA ASN A 230 12.19 2.81 0.99
C ASN A 230 12.62 4.25 0.69
N ALA A 231 13.93 4.57 0.72
CA ALA A 231 14.45 5.89 0.36
C ALA A 231 14.04 6.31 -1.06
N GLN A 232 13.83 5.33 -1.95
CA GLN A 232 13.37 5.62 -3.32
C GLN A 232 11.95 6.16 -3.36
N ILE A 233 11.06 5.73 -2.46
CA ILE A 233 9.72 6.29 -2.39
C ILE A 233 9.79 7.78 -2.05
N LEU A 234 10.65 8.15 -1.10
CA LEU A 234 10.84 9.54 -0.69
C LEU A 234 11.52 10.37 -1.78
N TYR A 235 12.54 9.80 -2.43
CA TYR A 235 13.23 10.42 -3.56
C TYR A 235 12.28 10.65 -4.73
N LEU A 236 11.54 9.62 -5.14
CA LEU A 236 10.56 9.71 -6.22
C LEU A 236 9.41 10.66 -5.85
N SER A 237 9.01 10.74 -4.58
CA SER A 237 8.03 11.74 -4.13
C SER A 237 8.53 13.18 -4.28
N GLY A 238 9.84 13.40 -4.50
CA GLY A 238 10.44 14.73 -4.60
C GLY A 238 10.62 15.42 -3.25
N LEU A 239 10.50 14.67 -2.15
CA LEU A 239 10.58 15.21 -0.79
C LEU A 239 12.04 15.42 -0.35
N TYR A 240 12.94 14.53 -0.76
CA TYR A 240 14.33 14.51 -0.34
C TYR A 240 15.24 14.03 -1.48
N ASP A 241 16.50 14.44 -1.47
CA ASP A 241 17.53 13.72 -2.22
C ASP A 241 17.73 12.30 -1.64
N LEU A 242 18.36 11.42 -2.42
CA LEU A 242 18.43 10.00 -2.05
C LEU A 242 19.22 9.75 -0.77
N GLU A 243 20.28 10.53 -0.52
CA GLU A 243 21.13 10.37 0.67
C GLU A 243 20.37 10.78 1.95
N ARG A 244 19.70 11.93 1.92
CA ARG A 244 18.83 12.38 3.01
C ARG A 244 17.65 11.45 3.21
N ALA A 245 17.02 10.98 2.14
CA ALA A 245 15.94 10.01 2.20
C ALA A 245 16.37 8.73 2.91
N LYS A 246 17.54 8.20 2.55
CA LYS A 246 18.12 7.01 3.19
C LYS A 246 18.35 7.23 4.68
N ASN A 247 19.07 8.29 5.05
CA ASN A 247 19.37 8.55 6.47
C ASN A 247 18.10 8.73 7.30
N LEU A 248 17.12 9.48 6.76
CA LEU A 248 15.83 9.69 7.42
C LEU A 248 15.07 8.37 7.64
N VAL A 249 15.01 7.51 6.62
CA VAL A 249 14.32 6.23 6.77
C VAL A 249 15.07 5.32 7.74
N ASP A 250 16.41 5.29 7.67
CA ASP A 250 17.24 4.50 8.57
C ASP A 250 17.01 4.92 10.04
N ASP A 251 17.05 6.23 10.31
CA ASP A 251 16.76 6.79 11.63
C ASP A 251 15.37 6.41 12.14
N MET A 252 14.36 6.31 11.26
CA MET A 252 13.01 5.89 11.62
C MET A 252 12.89 4.40 11.99
N PHE A 253 13.76 3.53 11.46
CA PHE A 253 13.87 2.13 11.87
C PHE A 253 14.72 1.95 13.14
N TYR A 254 15.76 2.76 13.33
CA TYR A 254 16.62 2.71 14.53
C TYR A 254 15.98 3.36 15.76
N SER A 255 15.25 4.46 15.58
CA SER A 255 14.57 5.20 16.66
C SER A 255 13.20 4.64 17.02
N GLU A 256 12.80 3.50 16.44
CA GLU A 256 11.52 2.82 16.68
C GLU A 256 10.27 3.63 16.28
N HIS A 257 10.38 4.72 15.51
CA HIS A 257 9.22 5.53 15.11
C HIS A 257 8.17 4.73 14.31
N ILE A 258 8.61 3.82 13.44
CA ILE A 258 7.70 2.95 12.68
C ILE A 258 6.95 2.00 13.63
N TYR A 259 7.65 1.46 14.63
CA TYR A 259 7.05 0.60 15.65
C TYR A 259 6.04 1.36 16.50
N GLU A 260 6.37 2.58 16.93
CA GLU A 260 5.46 3.45 17.67
C GLU A 260 4.19 3.75 16.86
N LYS A 261 4.33 4.09 15.57
CA LYS A 261 3.17 4.31 14.68
C LYS A 261 2.29 3.08 14.53
N LEU A 262 2.88 1.91 14.31
CA LEU A 262 2.17 0.63 14.28
C LEU A 262 1.42 0.38 15.60
N SER A 263 2.07 0.64 16.74
CA SER A 263 1.49 0.43 18.07
C SER A 263 0.37 1.41 18.40
N VAL A 264 0.52 2.69 18.05
CA VAL A 264 -0.52 3.72 18.27
C VAL A 264 -1.77 3.40 17.45
N TYR A 265 -1.62 3.02 16.17
CA TYR A 265 -2.76 2.62 15.36
C TYR A 265 -3.42 1.36 15.95
N ALA A 266 -2.62 0.39 16.44
CA ALA A 266 -3.11 -0.83 17.05
C ALA A 266 -4.02 -0.54 18.24
N GLU A 267 -3.51 0.26 19.16
CA GLU A 267 -4.20 0.69 20.37
C GLU A 267 -5.49 1.43 20.02
N TYR A 268 -5.39 2.40 19.09
CA TYR A 268 -6.54 3.19 18.68
C TYR A 268 -7.64 2.34 18.03
N MET A 269 -7.28 1.42 17.13
CA MET A 269 -8.23 0.48 16.53
C MET A 269 -8.89 -0.41 17.59
N GLN A 270 -8.12 -0.88 18.58
CA GLN A 270 -8.64 -1.67 19.67
C GLN A 270 -9.61 -0.86 20.53
N THR A 271 -9.30 0.40 20.86
CA THR A 271 -10.21 1.30 21.59
C THR A 271 -11.53 1.50 20.83
N GLN A 272 -11.47 1.71 19.52
CA GLN A 272 -12.68 1.89 18.70
C GLN A 272 -13.53 0.61 18.64
N LEU A 273 -12.90 -0.55 18.47
CA LEU A 273 -13.60 -1.84 18.50
C LEU A 273 -14.25 -2.10 19.86
N GLN A 274 -13.56 -1.81 20.96
CA GLN A 274 -14.10 -1.93 22.31
C GLN A 274 -15.29 -0.99 22.53
N ASN A 275 -15.18 0.29 22.15
CA ASN A 275 -16.27 1.26 22.30
C ASN A 275 -17.52 0.86 21.49
N LYS A 276 -17.36 0.36 20.26
CA LYS A 276 -18.48 -0.14 19.45
C LYS A 276 -19.14 -1.39 20.07
N VAL A 277 -18.37 -2.23 20.77
CA VAL A 277 -18.90 -3.38 21.53
C VAL A 277 -19.67 -2.90 22.76
N PHE A 278 -19.17 -1.89 23.48
CA PHE A 278 -19.88 -1.27 24.60
C PHE A 278 -21.21 -0.64 24.16
N ASP A 279 -21.22 0.12 23.07
CA ASP A 279 -22.44 0.75 22.54
C ASP A 279 -23.53 -0.28 22.17
N ARG A 280 -23.13 -1.41 21.55
CA ARG A 280 -24.06 -2.50 21.23
C ARG A 280 -24.60 -3.20 22.49
N HIS A 281 -23.77 -3.38 23.52
CA HIS A 281 -24.22 -3.97 24.78
C HIS A 281 -25.17 -3.04 25.54
N SER A 282 -24.95 -1.73 25.54
CA SER A 282 -25.91 -0.77 26.10
C SER A 282 -27.24 -0.78 25.35
N GLN A 283 -27.25 -0.87 24.02
CA GLN A 283 -28.50 -0.94 23.24
C GLN A 283 -29.31 -2.21 23.49
N GLN A 284 -28.66 -3.33 23.85
CA GLN A 284 -29.34 -4.57 24.24
C GLN A 284 -29.85 -4.58 25.69
N LEU A 285 -29.32 -3.71 26.56
CA LEU A 285 -29.78 -3.55 27.95
C LEU A 285 -30.96 -2.57 28.07
N PHE A 286 -31.25 -1.79 27.02
CA PHE A 286 -32.35 -0.82 26.94
C PHE A 286 -33.44 -1.18 25.90
N ALA A 287 -33.46 -2.43 25.42
CA ALA A 287 -34.52 -3.01 24.59
C ALA A 287 -35.23 -4.13 25.35
#